data_AF-A0A942S6W8-F1
#
_entry.id   AF-A0A942S6W8-F1
#
_cell.length_a   1.000
_cell.length_b   1.000
_cell.length_c   1.000
_cell.angle_alpha   90.00
_cell.angle_beta   90.00
_cell.angle_gamma   90.00
#
_symmetry.space_group_name_H-M   'P 1'
#
loop_
_entity.id
_entity.type
_entity.pdbx_description
1 polymer ?
#
loop_
_entity_poly.entity_id
_entity_poly.type
_entity_poly.pdbx_seq_one_letter_code
_entity_poly.pdbx_strand_id
1 'polypeptide(L)' 'MLIVVGSISFLVHLYSTDYMANDPHVSRFMSYLSLFTFFMIILITGDNFLILFLGWEGVGLCSYLLISF' A
#
# COMPACT_ATOMS: atom_id res chain seq x y z
N MET A 1 -7.22 1.51 14.22
CA MET A 1 -6.26 1.72 13.12
C MET A 1 -6.68 1.04 11.83
N LEU A 2 -7.16 -0.22 11.86
CA LEU A 2 -7.71 -0.92 10.68
C LEU A 2 -8.75 -0.10 9.89
N ILE A 3 -9.75 0.49 10.56
CA ILE A 3 -10.77 1.32 9.90
C ILE A 3 -10.16 2.54 9.20
N VAL A 4 -9.17 3.18 9.84
CA VAL A 4 -8.49 4.38 9.30
C VAL A 4 -7.66 3.99 8.08
N VAL A 5 -6.82 2.96 8.18
CA VAL A 5 -5.99 2.50 7.06
C VAL A 5 -6.84 1.98 5.90
N GLY A 6 -7.91 1.23 6.19
CA GLY A 6 -8.82 0.73 5.16
C GLY A 6 -9.59 1.83 4.43
N SER A 7 -10.09 2.83 5.16
CA SER A 7 -10.79 3.98 4.55
C SER A 7 -9.87 4.86 3.71
N ILE A 8 -8.65 5.16 4.21
CA ILE A 8 -7.65 5.90 3.44
C ILE A 8 -7.21 5.10 2.21
N SER A 9 -6.95 3.81 2.36
CA SER A 9 -6.59 2.92 1.24
C SER A 9 -7.66 2.94 0.14
N PHE A 10 -8.93 2.85 0.51
CA PHE A 10 -10.04 2.90 -0.44
C PHE A 10 -10.13 4.24 -1.17
N LEU A 11 -10.01 5.36 -0.44
CA LEU A 11 -10.00 6.70 -1.01
C LEU A 11 -8.84 6.90 -2.00
N VAL A 12 -7.65 6.40 -1.65
CA VAL A 12 -6.46 6.50 -2.50
C VAL A 12 -6.63 5.67 -3.77
N HIS A 13 -7.20 4.46 -3.69
CA HIS A 13 -7.49 3.64 -4.88
C HIS A 13 -8.47 4.33 -5.83
N LEU A 14 -9.51 4.97 -5.30
CA LEU A 14 -10.48 5.70 -6.11
C LEU A 14 -9.85 6.93 -6.77
N TYR A 15 -9.00 7.65 -6.02
CA TYR A 15 -8.24 8.78 -6.57
C TYR A 15 -7.26 8.33 -7.67
N SER A 16 -6.53 7.23 -7.45
CA SER A 16 -5.53 6.77 -8.40
C SER A 16 -6.12 6.19 -9.69
N THR A 17 -7.37 5.68 -9.67
CA THR A 17 -8.03 5.23 -10.91
C THR A 17 -8.24 6.36 -11.91
N ASP A 18 -8.54 7.56 -11.44
CA ASP A 18 -8.74 8.73 -12.30
C ASP A 18 -7.40 9.43 -12.59
N TYR A 19 -6.52 9.56 -11.59
CA TYR A 19 -5.23 10.23 -11.73
C TYR A 19 -4.30 9.55 -12.75
N MET A 20 -4.28 8.21 -12.77
CA MET A 20 -3.44 7.44 -13.70
C MET A 20 -4.16 7.02 -14.99
N ALA A 21 -5.41 7.47 -15.23
CA ALA A 21 -6.22 7.01 -16.36
C ALA A 21 -5.56 7.19 -17.74
N ASN A 22 -4.64 8.15 -17.87
CA ASN A 22 -3.92 8.46 -19.10
C ASN A 22 -2.57 7.72 -19.25
N ASP A 23 -2.13 6.95 -18.24
CA ASP A 23 -0.84 6.26 -18.26
C ASP A 23 -0.95 4.78 -18.64
N PRO A 24 -0.08 4.26 -19.52
CA PRO A 24 -0.12 2.86 -19.96
C PRO A 24 0.32 1.86 -18.87
N HIS A 25 0.90 2.34 -17.76
CA HIS A 25 1.46 1.52 -16.68
C HIS A 25 0.58 1.45 -15.42
N VAL A 26 -0.70 1.85 -15.50
CA VAL A 26 -1.71 1.78 -14.41
C VAL A 26 -1.68 0.45 -13.64
N SER A 27 -1.59 -0.67 -14.36
CA SER A 27 -1.64 -2.01 -13.73
C SER A 27 -0.48 -2.24 -12.74
N ARG A 28 0.71 -1.69 -13.03
CA ARG A 28 1.87 -1.78 -12.13
C ARG A 28 1.67 -0.90 -10.90
N PHE A 29 1.26 0.35 -11.09
CA PHE A 29 1.00 1.27 -9.98
C PHE A 29 -0.06 0.72 -9.02
N MET A 30 -1.18 0.23 -9.54
CA MET A 30 -2.24 -0.36 -8.72
C MET A 30 -1.80 -1.61 -7.97
N SER A 31 -0.93 -2.42 -8.59
CA SER A 31 -0.34 -3.59 -7.93
C SER A 31 0.54 -3.19 -6.74
N TYR A 32 1.40 -2.18 -6.91
CA TYR A 32 2.25 -1.66 -5.81
C TYR A 32 1.43 -1.00 -4.70
N LEU A 33 0.35 -0.30 -5.06
CA LEU A 33 -0.54 0.34 -4.11
C LEU A 33 -1.32 -0.70 -3.30
N SER A 34 -1.79 -1.77 -3.94
CA SER A 34 -2.40 -2.91 -3.25
C SER A 34 -1.39 -3.61 -2.31
N LEU A 35 -0.15 -3.81 -2.77
CA LEU A 35 0.93 -4.41 -1.97
C LEU A 35 1.22 -3.57 -0.71
N PHE A 36 1.28 -2.24 -0.86
CA PHE A 36 1.47 -1.31 0.26
C PHE A 36 0.38 -1.49 1.32
N THR A 37 -0.87 -1.59 0.88
CA THR A 37 -2.02 -1.73 1.80
C THR A 37 -2.03 -3.08 2.50
N PHE A 38 -1.57 -4.15 1.83
CA PHE A 38 -1.40 -5.47 2.42
C PHE A 38 -0.34 -5.46 3.53
N PHE A 39 0.86 -4.93 3.27
CA PHE A 39 1.90 -4.84 4.29
C PHE A 39 1.51 -3.90 5.44
N MET A 40 0.78 -2.82 5.15
CA MET A 40 0.20 -1.99 6.20
C MET A 40 -0.75 -2.80 7.08
N ILE A 41 -1.67 -3.59 6.52
CA ILE A 41 -2.58 -4.44 7.31
C ILE A 41 -1.82 -5.46 8.17
N ILE A 42 -0.76 -6.08 7.64
CA ILE A 42 0.11 -6.98 8.41
C ILE A 42 0.73 -6.25 9.61
N LEU A 43 1.26 -5.05 9.39
CA LEU A 43 1.93 -4.27 10.42
C LEU A 43 0.99 -3.92 11.59
N ILE A 44 -0.24 -3.49 11.30
CA ILE A 44 -1.21 -3.12 12.35
C ILE A 44 -1.89 -4.32 13.02
N THR A 45 -1.86 -5.49 12.39
CA THR A 45 -2.44 -6.73 12.95
C THR A 45 -1.40 -7.57 13.71
N GLY A 46 -0.11 -7.25 13.58
CA GLY A 46 0.97 -7.95 14.27
C GLY A 46 0.90 -7.83 15.79
N ASP A 47 0.88 -8.97 16.46
CA ASP A 47 0.94 -9.10 17.93
C ASP A 47 2.35 -9.41 18.46
N ASN A 48 3.33 -9.55 17.56
CA ASN A 48 4.70 -9.90 17.88
C ASN A 48 5.70 -9.08 17.03
N PHE A 49 6.92 -8.97 17.56
CA PHE A 49 7.98 -8.16 16.94
C PHE A 49 8.41 -8.67 15.57
N LEU A 50 8.27 -9.97 15.28
CA LEU A 50 8.62 -10.53 13.96
C LEU A 50 7.65 -10.08 12.87
N ILE A 51 6.33 -10.15 13.13
CA ILE A 51 5.31 -9.68 12.21
C ILE A 51 5.39 -8.16 12.05
N LEU A 52 5.64 -7.44 13.15
CA LEU A 52 5.86 -5.98 13.10
C LEU A 52 7.04 -5.63 12.20
N PHE A 53 8.18 -6.31 12.34
CA PHE A 53 9.36 -6.07 11.52
C PHE A 53 9.11 -6.41 10.03
N LEU A 54 8.44 -7.53 9.75
CA LEU A 54 8.10 -7.91 8.39
C LEU A 54 7.15 -6.91 7.73
N GLY A 55 6.12 -6.46 8.45
CA GLY A 55 5.25 -5.39 7.99
C GLY A 55 6.01 -4.08 7.77
N TRP A 56 6.94 -3.74 8.66
CA TRP A 56 7.71 -2.50 8.60
C TRP A 56 8.62 -2.43 7.37
N GLU A 57 9.45 -3.46 7.16
CA GLU A 57 10.33 -3.55 5.98
C GLU A 57 9.52 -3.65 4.68
N GLY A 58 8.39 -4.38 4.71
CA GLY A 58 7.48 -4.50 3.57
C GLY A 58 6.89 -3.16 3.14
N VAL A 59 6.46 -2.33 4.10
CA VAL A 59 5.97 -0.96 3.83
C VAL A 59 7.09 -0.08 3.28
N GLY A 60 8.31 -0.20 3.81
CA GLY A 60 9.49 0.52 3.31
C GLY A 60 9.81 0.19 1.85
N LEU A 61 9.84 -1.10 1.50
CA LEU A 61 10.07 -1.58 0.13
C LEU A 61 8.97 -1.11 -0.83
N CYS A 62 7.69 -1.20 -0.42
CA CYS A 62 6.58 -0.70 -1.24
C CYS A 62 6.68 0.81 -1.48
N SER A 63 7.11 1.57 -0.47
CA SER A 63 7.28 3.02 -0.59
C SER A 63 8.37 3.34 -1.61
N TYR A 64 9.49 2.62 -1.61
CA TYR A 64 10.53 2.77 -2.61
C TYR A 64 10.02 2.47 -4.03
N LEU A 65 9.26 1.39 -4.21
CA LEU A 65 8.68 1.02 -5.51
C LEU A 65 7.67 2.05 -6.02
N LEU A 66 6.88 2.67 -5.13
CA LEU A 66 5.89 3.70 -5.48
C LEU A 66 6.54 5.05 -5.81
N ILE A 67 7.64 5.42 -5.13
CA ILE A 67 8.37 6.67 -5.40
C ILE A 67 9.17 6.55 -6.71
N SER A 68 9.68 5.36 -7.01
CA SER A 68 10.46 5.08 -8.23
C SER A 68 9.59 4.68 -9.44
N PHE A 69 8.27 4.82 -9.34
CA PHE A 69 7.32 4.63 -10.43
C PHE A 69 7.27 5.87 -11.32
#